data_AF-A0A401MJT5-F1
#
_entry.id   AF-A0A401MJT5-F1
#
_cell.length_a   1.000
_cell.length_b   1.000
_cell.length_c   1.000
_cell.angle_alpha   90.00
_cell.angle_beta   90.00
_cell.angle_gamma   90.00
#
_symmetry.space_group_name_H-M   'P 1'
#
loop_
_entity.id
_entity.type
_entity.pdbx_description
1 polymer ?
#
loop_
_entity_poly.entity_id
_entity_poly.type
_entity_poly.pdbx_seq_one_letter_code
_entity_poly.pdbx_strand_id
1 'polypeptide(L)'
;MIVLVLLGGVRVKAHLAGGTGLLAAVAFGAMGTPVVALAQVTELPLDTVASVVGRQTPLLALVVPLVLVGLVDGRRGLRETWVPALACGVAFAVAQFAASNYVSAQLADIGAALAGAGALVAVPQARRPAAEPVRAAVLTGARSEELDEADPRGEVVRAYAPYALIVAIFSIAQIPAIKDWLAEATQTYDWPFLNVVDTDREPVGGNIFSWPIVSTGGTLVLLAGVCTAVVLGVHARVAVREWAATVYELRFAILTVTSVLALAYVMNLSGQAATIGHFVAAAGAGLAFLSPVLGWFGVAVSGSDTSANALFGAFQVTAARESGLSPELLAAANSSGGVLGKMISPQNLTIACAAVGLAGREGDLLRKVLPWSIGLLLVMCLIVVGQSSPVLDWMLP
;
A
#
# COMPACT_ATOMS: atom_id res chain seq x y z
N MET A 1 -0.54 -8.96 8.72
CA MET A 1 0.83 -8.57 9.08
C MET A 1 0.99 -8.28 10.58
N ILE A 2 0.11 -7.49 11.22
CA ILE A 2 0.09 -7.29 12.69
C ILE A 2 -0.03 -8.62 13.47
N VAL A 3 -0.75 -9.61 12.93
CA VAL A 3 -0.94 -10.93 13.56
C VAL A 3 0.34 -11.79 13.61
N LEU A 4 1.31 -11.58 12.70
CA LEU A 4 2.55 -12.40 12.69
C LEU A 4 3.65 -11.81 13.61
N VAL A 5 3.56 -10.51 13.91
CA VAL A 5 4.47 -9.80 14.83
C VAL A 5 4.12 -10.10 16.30
N LEU A 6 2.87 -10.44 16.58
CA LEU A 6 2.40 -10.83 17.93
C LEU A 6 2.79 -12.27 18.33
N LEU A 7 3.19 -13.12 17.37
CA LEU A 7 3.61 -14.49 17.64
C LEU A 7 5.13 -14.56 17.75
N GLY A 8 5.62 -14.12 18.91
CA GLY A 8 7.04 -14.13 19.25
C GLY A 8 7.65 -15.52 19.22
N GLY A 9 8.74 -15.67 18.45
CA GLY A 9 9.71 -16.72 18.70
C GLY A 9 10.39 -17.39 17.51
N VAL A 10 11.35 -16.73 16.84
CA VAL A 10 12.71 -17.27 16.54
C VAL A 10 13.54 -16.03 16.29
N ARG A 11 14.47 -15.71 17.20
CA ARG A 11 15.26 -14.46 17.17
C ARG A 11 16.10 -14.23 15.89
N VAL A 12 16.19 -15.20 14.98
CA VAL A 12 16.99 -15.11 13.72
C VAL A 12 16.21 -15.47 12.44
N LYS A 13 14.98 -16.00 12.51
CA LYS A 13 14.19 -16.30 11.28
C LYS A 13 12.91 -15.46 11.18
N ALA A 14 12.35 -15.10 12.34
CA ALA A 14 11.27 -14.11 12.44
C ALA A 14 11.74 -12.71 12.03
N HIS A 15 13.05 -12.39 12.12
CA HIS A 15 13.60 -11.10 11.72
C HIS A 15 13.41 -10.79 10.22
N LEU A 16 13.41 -11.84 9.39
CA LEU A 16 13.25 -11.71 7.95
C LEU A 16 11.75 -11.60 7.69
N ALA A 17 10.94 -12.51 8.22
CA ALA A 17 9.47 -12.52 8.10
C ALA A 17 8.77 -11.22 8.56
N GLY A 18 9.21 -10.60 9.67
CA GLY A 18 8.61 -9.39 10.21
C GLY A 18 8.90 -8.15 9.37
N GLY A 19 10.15 -7.98 8.94
CA GLY A 19 10.54 -6.92 8.00
C GLY A 19 9.95 -7.11 6.61
N THR A 20 9.75 -8.37 6.20
CA THR A 20 9.13 -8.68 4.90
C THR A 20 7.62 -8.86 4.95
N GLY A 21 6.99 -8.89 6.12
CA GLY A 21 5.54 -8.75 6.22
C GLY A 21 5.07 -7.41 5.61
N LEU A 22 5.95 -6.39 5.62
CA LEU A 22 5.77 -5.13 4.91
C LEU A 22 5.81 -5.27 3.37
N LEU A 23 6.16 -6.44 2.81
CA LEU A 23 6.15 -6.71 1.36
C LEU A 23 4.74 -6.84 0.78
N ALA A 24 3.77 -7.21 1.61
CA ALA A 24 2.42 -7.50 1.13
C ALA A 24 1.67 -6.19 0.87
N ALA A 25 1.84 -5.69 -0.35
CA ALA A 25 1.01 -4.65 -0.97
C ALA A 25 0.82 -3.40 -0.14
N VAL A 26 1.69 -2.40 -0.36
CA VAL A 26 1.54 -1.11 0.33
C VAL A 26 1.15 0.02 -0.62
N ALA A 27 1.04 -0.25 -1.92
CA ALA A 27 0.49 0.75 -2.83
C ALA A 27 -0.95 1.11 -2.42
N PHE A 28 -1.78 0.12 -2.10
CA PHE A 28 -3.13 0.34 -1.57
C PHE A 28 -3.20 0.27 -0.03
N GLY A 29 -2.05 0.42 0.63
CA GLY A 29 -1.94 0.41 2.09
C GLY A 29 -2.76 1.52 2.74
N ALA A 30 -3.23 1.28 3.97
CA ALA A 30 -4.13 2.17 4.70
C ALA A 30 -5.35 2.60 3.85
N MET A 31 -5.92 1.65 3.10
CA MET A 31 -7.10 1.85 2.24
C MET A 31 -6.83 2.83 1.09
N GLY A 32 -5.74 2.59 0.36
CA GLY A 32 -5.44 3.33 -0.87
C GLY A 32 -4.82 4.71 -0.68
N THR A 33 -4.47 5.12 0.54
CA THR A 33 -3.98 6.48 0.79
C THR A 33 -2.76 6.89 -0.07
N PRO A 34 -1.78 6.02 -0.37
CA PRO A 34 -0.70 6.41 -1.27
C PRO A 34 -1.16 6.68 -2.71
N VAL A 35 -2.09 5.88 -3.24
CA VAL A 35 -2.64 6.07 -4.58
C VAL A 35 -3.57 7.28 -4.62
N VAL A 36 -4.35 7.52 -3.55
CA VAL A 36 -5.18 8.73 -3.41
C VAL A 36 -4.31 9.98 -3.41
N ALA A 37 -3.24 10.00 -2.61
CA ALA A 37 -2.31 11.14 -2.59
C ALA A 37 -1.62 11.33 -3.94
N LEU A 38 -1.23 10.23 -4.60
CA LEU A 38 -0.67 10.29 -5.95
C LEU A 38 -1.65 10.96 -6.92
N ALA A 39 -2.88 10.45 -7.00
CA ALA A 39 -3.93 10.97 -7.89
C ALA A 39 -4.24 12.45 -7.62
N GLN A 40 -4.25 12.87 -6.35
CA GLN A 40 -4.46 14.27 -5.98
C GLN A 40 -3.34 15.18 -6.46
N VAL A 41 -2.08 14.78 -6.27
CA VAL A 41 -0.93 15.61 -6.68
C VAL A 41 -0.70 15.60 -8.19
N THR A 42 -1.05 14.51 -8.87
CA THR A 42 -0.91 14.39 -10.31
C THR A 42 -2.11 14.92 -11.08
N GLU A 43 -3.20 15.23 -10.40
CA GLU A 43 -4.50 15.59 -10.98
C GLU A 43 -5.03 14.52 -11.97
N LEU A 44 -4.59 13.27 -11.80
CA LEU A 44 -5.06 12.14 -12.60
C LEU A 44 -6.27 11.47 -11.93
N PRO A 45 -7.19 10.88 -12.71
CA PRO A 45 -8.30 10.13 -12.13
C PRO A 45 -7.81 8.98 -11.24
N LEU A 46 -8.32 8.92 -10.01
CA LEU A 46 -7.95 7.89 -9.03
C LEU A 46 -8.12 6.48 -9.58
N ASP A 47 -9.25 6.21 -10.22
CA ASP A 47 -9.59 4.88 -10.75
C ASP A 47 -8.59 4.45 -11.85
N THR A 48 -8.12 5.39 -12.68
CA THR A 48 -7.11 5.12 -13.71
C THR A 48 -5.76 4.81 -13.10
N VAL A 49 -5.24 5.67 -12.21
CA VAL A 49 -3.94 5.44 -11.55
C VAL A 49 -3.98 4.14 -10.73
N ALA A 50 -5.07 3.90 -10.00
CA ALA A 50 -5.28 2.68 -9.25
C ALA A 50 -5.29 1.44 -10.15
N SER A 51 -5.94 1.49 -11.31
CA SER A 51 -5.96 0.35 -12.23
C SER A 51 -4.56 0.02 -12.76
N VAL A 52 -3.74 1.01 -13.11
CA VAL A 52 -2.37 0.77 -13.61
C VAL A 52 -1.47 0.20 -12.51
N VAL A 53 -1.50 0.79 -11.31
CA VAL A 53 -0.80 0.23 -10.13
C VAL A 53 -1.27 -1.21 -9.87
N GLY A 54 -2.59 -1.42 -9.94
CA GLY A 54 -3.28 -2.70 -9.81
C GLY A 54 -3.00 -3.72 -10.92
N ARG A 55 -2.27 -3.34 -11.97
CA ARG A 55 -1.77 -4.25 -13.02
C ARG A 55 -0.27 -4.53 -12.87
N GLN A 56 0.44 -3.69 -12.12
CA GLN A 56 1.87 -3.83 -11.83
C GLN A 56 2.12 -4.62 -10.54
N THR A 57 1.48 -4.23 -9.44
CA THR A 57 1.75 -4.80 -8.10
C THR A 57 1.34 -6.26 -7.93
N PRO A 58 0.23 -6.76 -8.52
CA PRO A 58 -0.16 -8.16 -8.33
C PRO A 58 0.84 -9.16 -8.89
N LEU A 59 1.56 -8.81 -9.96
CA LEU A 59 2.60 -9.67 -10.54
C LEU A 59 3.70 -9.97 -9.52
N LEU A 60 4.09 -8.95 -8.74
CA LEU A 60 5.04 -9.12 -7.66
C LEU A 60 4.42 -9.83 -6.46
N ALA A 61 3.16 -9.52 -6.14
CA ALA A 61 2.44 -10.16 -5.04
C ALA A 61 2.32 -11.69 -5.18
N LEU A 62 2.33 -12.22 -6.40
CA LEU A 62 2.38 -13.66 -6.66
C LEU A 62 3.68 -14.33 -6.15
N VAL A 63 4.79 -13.61 -6.24
CA VAL A 63 6.13 -14.12 -5.92
C VAL A 63 6.52 -13.80 -4.47
N VAL A 64 5.94 -12.74 -3.88
CA VAL A 64 6.25 -12.28 -2.52
C VAL A 64 6.11 -13.40 -1.47
N PRO A 65 5.00 -14.17 -1.38
CA PRO A 65 4.89 -15.27 -0.42
C PRO A 65 5.98 -16.34 -0.55
N LEU A 66 6.42 -16.62 -1.78
CA LEU A 66 7.51 -17.58 -2.04
C LEU A 66 8.85 -17.01 -1.59
N VAL A 67 9.10 -15.72 -1.83
CA VAL A 67 10.28 -15.01 -1.34
C VAL A 67 10.30 -15.01 0.18
N LEU A 68 9.17 -14.74 0.83
CA LEU A 68 9.01 -14.80 2.29
C LEU A 68 9.42 -16.15 2.86
N VAL A 69 8.88 -17.23 2.29
CA VAL A 69 9.20 -18.59 2.71
C VAL A 69 10.68 -18.91 2.50
N GLY A 70 11.24 -18.55 1.34
CA GLY A 70 12.66 -18.74 1.03
C GLY A 70 13.58 -17.96 1.96
N LEU A 71 13.16 -16.78 2.41
CA LEU A 71 13.90 -15.94 3.33
C LEU A 71 13.90 -16.50 4.76
N VAL A 72 12.77 -17.06 5.19
CA VAL A 72 12.60 -17.61 6.55
C VAL A 72 13.26 -18.97 6.71
N ASP A 73 13.06 -19.89 5.77
CA ASP A 73 13.49 -21.29 5.92
C ASP A 73 14.25 -21.85 4.70
N GLY A 74 14.69 -20.97 3.81
CA GLY A 74 15.57 -21.33 2.69
C GLY A 74 14.91 -22.26 1.67
N ARG A 75 15.75 -23.09 1.03
CA ARG A 75 15.30 -24.08 0.04
C ARG A 75 14.36 -25.14 0.62
N ARG A 76 14.48 -25.42 1.92
CA ARG A 76 13.63 -26.38 2.61
C ARG A 76 12.21 -25.85 2.74
N GLY A 77 12.05 -24.66 3.31
CA GLY A 77 10.74 -24.01 3.41
C GLY A 77 10.05 -23.92 2.05
N LEU A 78 10.79 -23.50 1.02
CA LEU A 78 10.24 -23.39 -0.33
C LEU A 78 9.74 -24.75 -0.84
N ARG A 79 10.52 -25.83 -0.67
CA ARG A 79 10.10 -27.16 -1.10
C ARG A 79 8.87 -27.68 -0.33
N GLU A 80 8.75 -27.36 0.94
CA GLU A 80 7.68 -27.85 1.80
C GLU A 80 6.37 -27.04 1.66
N THR A 81 6.43 -25.73 1.36
CA THR A 81 5.26 -24.84 1.39
C THR A 81 5.01 -24.04 0.11
N TRP A 82 5.69 -24.36 -1.01
CA TRP A 82 5.47 -23.66 -2.28
C TRP A 82 4.02 -23.67 -2.76
N VAL A 83 3.26 -24.76 -2.56
CA VAL A 83 1.85 -24.84 -3.00
C VAL A 83 0.97 -23.89 -2.18
N PRO A 84 0.94 -23.95 -0.82
CA PRO A 84 0.25 -22.95 -0.01
C PRO A 84 0.67 -21.51 -0.30
N ALA A 85 1.97 -21.26 -0.46
CA ALA A 85 2.50 -19.93 -0.72
C ALA A 85 2.05 -19.39 -2.08
N LEU A 86 2.12 -20.21 -3.13
CA LEU A 86 1.67 -19.84 -4.47
C LEU A 86 0.15 -19.64 -4.50
N ALA A 87 -0.63 -20.52 -3.86
CA ALA A 87 -2.08 -20.38 -3.79
C ALA A 87 -2.49 -19.07 -3.09
N CYS A 88 -1.80 -18.72 -1.99
CA CYS A 88 -1.98 -17.45 -1.30
C CYS A 88 -1.62 -16.27 -2.21
N GLY A 89 -0.46 -16.30 -2.87
CA GLY A 89 0.00 -15.24 -3.77
C GLY A 89 -0.91 -15.04 -4.97
N VAL A 90 -1.40 -16.12 -5.59
CA VAL A 90 -2.34 -16.08 -6.72
C VAL A 90 -3.68 -15.50 -6.28
N ALA A 91 -4.25 -15.98 -5.18
CA ALA A 91 -5.52 -15.47 -4.68
C ALA A 91 -5.42 -13.99 -4.30
N PHE A 92 -4.33 -13.60 -3.65
CA PHE A 92 -4.03 -12.20 -3.34
C PHE A 92 -3.93 -11.36 -4.62
N ALA A 93 -3.12 -11.80 -5.60
CA ALA A 93 -2.90 -11.07 -6.84
C ALA A 93 -4.20 -10.89 -7.66
N VAL A 94 -4.99 -11.96 -7.81
CA VAL A 94 -6.26 -11.92 -8.56
C VAL A 94 -7.26 -10.98 -7.88
N ALA A 95 -7.40 -11.09 -6.56
CA ALA A 95 -8.33 -10.22 -5.82
C ALA A 95 -7.87 -8.76 -5.82
N GLN A 96 -6.56 -8.49 -5.69
CA GLN A 96 -6.00 -7.14 -5.78
C GLN A 96 -6.25 -6.53 -7.16
N PHE A 97 -5.97 -7.29 -8.23
CA PHE A 97 -6.24 -6.87 -9.61
C PHE A 97 -7.73 -6.57 -9.82
N ALA A 98 -8.62 -7.48 -9.42
CA ALA A 98 -10.05 -7.30 -9.61
C ALA A 98 -10.58 -6.09 -8.85
N ALA A 99 -10.17 -5.92 -7.59
CA ALA A 99 -10.64 -4.83 -6.77
C ALA A 99 -10.11 -3.47 -7.25
N SER A 100 -8.83 -3.37 -7.62
CA SER A 100 -8.23 -2.12 -8.13
C SER A 100 -8.73 -1.71 -9.51
N ASN A 101 -9.16 -2.65 -10.36
CA ASN A 101 -9.64 -2.36 -11.71
C ASN A 101 -11.16 -2.16 -11.79
N TYR A 102 -11.94 -2.84 -10.95
CA TYR A 102 -13.40 -2.91 -11.12
C TYR A 102 -14.21 -2.51 -9.89
N VAL A 103 -13.59 -2.34 -8.72
CA VAL A 103 -14.34 -2.06 -7.47
C VAL A 103 -13.93 -0.73 -6.86
N SER A 104 -12.71 -0.65 -6.31
CA SER A 104 -12.22 0.50 -5.57
C SER A 104 -10.76 0.27 -5.14
N ALA A 105 -9.93 1.30 -5.31
CA ALA A 105 -8.56 1.33 -4.81
C ALA A 105 -8.47 1.06 -3.29
N GLN A 106 -9.45 1.55 -2.54
CA GLN A 106 -9.48 1.46 -1.07
C GLN A 106 -9.75 0.02 -0.57
N LEU A 107 -10.46 -0.79 -1.37
CA LEU A 107 -10.77 -2.17 -1.04
C LEU A 107 -9.73 -3.18 -1.53
N ALA A 108 -8.80 -2.76 -2.38
CA ALA A 108 -7.88 -3.66 -3.08
C ALA A 108 -7.11 -4.57 -2.14
N ASP A 109 -6.44 -4.02 -1.12
CA ASP A 109 -5.63 -4.83 -0.21
C ASP A 109 -6.45 -5.58 0.84
N ILE A 110 -7.63 -5.07 1.22
CA ILE A 110 -8.53 -5.77 2.14
C ILE A 110 -9.06 -7.04 1.48
N GLY A 111 -9.59 -6.91 0.25
CA GLY A 111 -10.09 -8.04 -0.52
C GLY A 111 -8.97 -9.04 -0.84
N ALA A 112 -7.79 -8.55 -1.23
CA ALA A 112 -6.64 -9.39 -1.51
C ALA A 112 -6.15 -10.17 -0.28
N ALA A 113 -6.07 -9.52 0.89
CA ALA A 113 -5.67 -10.19 2.13
C ALA A 113 -6.67 -11.26 2.56
N LEU A 114 -7.98 -11.00 2.45
CA LEU A 114 -9.03 -11.96 2.77
C LEU A 114 -9.02 -13.15 1.79
N ALA A 115 -8.86 -12.89 0.49
CA ALA A 115 -8.75 -13.93 -0.53
C ALA A 115 -7.49 -14.80 -0.32
N GLY A 116 -6.35 -14.19 -0.02
CA GLY A 116 -5.10 -14.89 0.29
C GLY A 116 -5.22 -15.76 1.54
N ALA A 117 -5.82 -15.23 2.62
CA ALA A 117 -6.09 -15.99 3.83
C ALA A 117 -7.06 -17.16 3.59
N GLY A 118 -8.14 -16.92 2.84
CA GLY A 118 -9.10 -17.95 2.45
C GLY A 118 -8.46 -19.06 1.61
N ALA A 119 -7.61 -18.70 0.64
CA ALA A 119 -6.87 -19.67 -0.16
C ALA A 119 -5.92 -20.51 0.70
N LEU A 120 -5.22 -19.89 1.65
CA LEU A 120 -4.34 -20.61 2.57
C LEU A 120 -5.13 -21.62 3.42
N VAL A 121 -6.29 -21.23 3.94
CA VAL A 121 -7.18 -22.13 4.70
C VAL A 121 -7.74 -23.24 3.81
N ALA A 122 -8.08 -22.96 2.56
CA ALA A 122 -8.65 -23.93 1.63
C ALA A 122 -7.64 -25.01 1.20
N VAL A 123 -6.34 -24.67 1.12
CA VAL A 123 -5.29 -25.62 0.70
C VAL A 123 -5.02 -26.65 1.82
N PRO A 124 -5.32 -27.94 1.62
CA PRO A 124 -5.15 -28.96 2.67
C PRO A 124 -3.70 -29.12 3.14
N GLN A 125 -2.74 -28.85 2.26
CA GLN A 125 -1.31 -28.91 2.56
C GLN A 125 -0.87 -27.84 3.56
N ALA A 126 -1.57 -26.69 3.60
CA ALA A 126 -1.32 -25.64 4.58
C ALA A 126 -1.76 -26.06 6.00
N ARG A 127 -2.65 -27.04 6.10
CA ARG A 127 -3.16 -27.57 7.37
C ARG A 127 -2.29 -28.70 7.94
N ARG A 128 -1.22 -29.09 7.24
CA ARG A 128 -0.28 -30.09 7.76
C ARG A 128 0.58 -29.43 8.84
N PRO A 129 0.59 -29.96 10.08
CA PRO A 129 1.43 -29.40 11.12
C PRO A 129 2.90 -29.45 10.68
N ALA A 130 3.60 -28.32 10.85
CA ALA A 130 5.02 -28.24 10.57
C ALA A 130 5.78 -29.26 11.42
N ALA A 131 6.91 -29.76 10.90
CA ALA A 131 7.77 -30.67 11.64
C ALA A 131 8.11 -30.08 13.02
N GLU A 132 8.12 -30.94 14.05
CA GLU A 132 8.37 -30.54 15.44
C GLU A 132 9.58 -29.59 15.64
N PRO A 133 10.74 -29.78 15.00
CA PRO A 133 11.86 -28.83 15.12
C PRO A 133 11.56 -27.43 14.55
N VAL A 134 10.69 -27.30 13.54
CA VAL A 134 10.26 -26.01 12.99
C VAL A 134 9.24 -25.37 13.93
N ARG A 135 8.32 -26.17 14.47
CA ARG A 135 7.30 -25.73 15.42
C ARG A 135 7.92 -25.27 16.75
N ALA A 136 8.89 -26.01 17.27
CA ALA A 136 9.65 -25.67 18.47
C ALA A 136 10.57 -24.46 18.26
N ALA A 137 11.07 -24.28 17.03
CA ALA A 137 11.78 -23.07 16.67
C ALA A 137 10.82 -21.87 16.68
N VAL A 138 9.68 -21.93 15.95
CA VAL A 138 8.77 -20.78 15.65
C VAL A 138 7.78 -20.41 16.77
N LEU A 139 7.43 -21.34 17.65
CA LEU A 139 6.46 -21.12 18.72
C LEU A 139 7.15 -21.02 20.10
N THR A 140 8.05 -20.06 20.29
CA THR A 140 8.69 -19.86 21.61
C THR A 140 7.93 -18.93 22.56
N GLY A 141 6.69 -18.55 22.23
CA GLY A 141 5.78 -17.84 23.14
C GLY A 141 5.18 -18.80 24.17
N ALA A 142 4.88 -18.31 25.37
CA ALA A 142 4.20 -19.09 26.41
C ALA A 142 2.87 -19.65 25.83
N ARG A 143 2.79 -20.96 25.63
CA ARG A 143 1.50 -21.64 25.51
C ARG A 143 0.78 -21.42 26.84
N SER A 144 -0.29 -20.63 26.87
CA SER A 144 -1.33 -20.94 27.83
C SER A 144 -2.04 -22.18 27.30
N GLU A 145 -2.38 -23.12 28.19
CA GLU A 145 -3.15 -24.32 27.85
C GLU A 145 -4.56 -23.98 27.32
N GLU A 146 -4.99 -22.71 27.43
CA GLU A 146 -6.27 -22.19 26.95
C GLU A 146 -6.35 -22.00 25.41
N LEU A 147 -5.23 -22.03 24.67
CA LEU A 147 -5.24 -21.84 23.20
C LEU A 147 -5.64 -23.08 22.39
N ASP A 148 -5.88 -24.22 23.05
CA ASP A 148 -6.28 -25.48 22.39
C ASP A 148 -7.81 -25.70 22.36
N GLU A 149 -8.61 -24.78 22.94
CA GLU A 149 -10.07 -24.81 22.79
C GLU A 149 -10.51 -24.07 21.53
N ALA A 150 -11.42 -24.69 20.76
CA ALA A 150 -11.98 -24.05 19.57
C ALA A 150 -12.94 -22.93 19.98
N ASP A 151 -12.63 -21.69 19.58
CA ASP A 151 -13.49 -20.54 19.85
C ASP A 151 -14.93 -20.80 19.37
N PRO A 152 -15.95 -20.37 20.15
CA PRO A 152 -17.33 -20.43 19.73
C PRO A 152 -17.52 -19.73 18.38
N ARG A 153 -18.24 -20.37 17.45
CA ARG A 153 -18.49 -19.80 16.10
C ARG A 153 -19.03 -18.36 16.13
N GLY A 154 -19.81 -18.01 17.15
CA GLY A 154 -20.35 -16.67 17.34
C GLY A 154 -19.27 -15.62 17.66
N GLU A 155 -18.27 -15.98 18.46
CA GLU A 155 -17.14 -15.10 18.78
C GLU A 155 -16.22 -14.91 17.57
N VAL A 156 -15.98 -15.99 16.83
CA VAL A 156 -15.25 -15.94 15.56
C VAL A 156 -15.93 -14.99 14.58
N VAL A 157 -17.24 -15.13 14.35
CA VAL A 157 -18.00 -14.23 13.45
C VAL A 157 -17.96 -12.79 13.94
N ARG A 158 -18.11 -12.56 15.25
CA ARG A 158 -18.06 -11.23 15.85
C ARG A 158 -16.67 -10.58 15.70
N ALA A 159 -15.59 -11.36 15.74
CA ALA A 159 -14.23 -10.87 15.51
C ALA A 159 -14.00 -10.38 14.06
N TYR A 160 -14.71 -10.95 13.08
CA TYR A 160 -14.65 -10.52 11.68
C TYR A 160 -15.60 -9.37 11.34
N ALA A 161 -16.50 -8.98 12.26
CA ALA A 161 -17.48 -7.92 12.04
C ALA A 161 -16.88 -6.57 11.58
N PRO A 162 -15.75 -6.06 12.13
CA PRO A 162 -15.15 -4.80 11.68
C PRO A 162 -14.76 -4.83 10.20
N TYR A 163 -14.15 -5.92 9.75
CA TYR A 163 -13.74 -6.08 8.35
C TYR A 163 -14.94 -6.23 7.43
N ALA A 164 -15.95 -7.01 7.83
CA ALA A 164 -17.18 -7.17 7.07
C ALA A 164 -17.93 -5.84 6.90
N LEU A 165 -17.97 -5.00 7.94
CA LEU A 165 -18.59 -3.67 7.89
C LEU A 165 -17.82 -2.71 6.98
N ILE A 166 -16.48 -2.71 7.02
CA ILE A 166 -15.68 -1.92 6.09
C ILE A 166 -15.95 -2.33 4.65
N VAL A 167 -15.91 -3.63 4.34
CA VAL A 167 -16.21 -4.13 2.99
C VAL A 167 -17.62 -3.73 2.57
N ALA A 168 -18.62 -3.95 3.43
CA ALA A 168 -20.01 -3.63 3.11
C ALA A 168 -20.22 -2.12 2.84
N ILE A 169 -19.73 -1.24 3.71
CA ILE A 169 -19.91 0.21 3.57
C ILE A 169 -19.22 0.72 2.31
N PHE A 170 -17.99 0.30 2.04
CA PHE A 170 -17.29 0.70 0.82
C PHE A 170 -17.94 0.14 -0.44
N SER A 171 -18.37 -1.13 -0.43
CA SER A 171 -19.08 -1.71 -1.58
C SER A 171 -20.40 -0.98 -1.87
N ILE A 172 -21.15 -0.60 -0.83
CA ILE A 172 -22.37 0.20 -0.97
C ILE A 172 -22.05 1.59 -1.50
N ALA A 173 -21.00 2.25 -1.00
CA ALA A 173 -20.59 3.58 -1.46
C ALA A 173 -20.15 3.61 -2.93
N GLN A 174 -19.75 2.47 -3.51
CA GLN A 174 -19.36 2.37 -4.92
C GLN A 174 -20.54 2.06 -5.87
N ILE A 175 -21.74 1.81 -5.36
CA ILE A 175 -22.93 1.67 -6.21
C ILE A 175 -23.14 3.01 -6.95
N PRO A 176 -23.25 3.04 -8.30
CA PRO A 176 -23.26 4.30 -9.06
C PRO A 176 -24.22 5.35 -8.52
N ALA A 177 -25.47 4.96 -8.22
CA ALA A 177 -26.47 5.87 -7.64
C ALA A 177 -26.05 6.47 -6.28
N ILE A 178 -25.36 5.70 -5.45
CA ILE A 178 -24.86 6.17 -4.15
C ILE A 178 -23.60 7.01 -4.33
N LYS A 179 -22.70 6.62 -5.23
CA LYS A 179 -21.49 7.38 -5.57
C LYS A 179 -21.85 8.77 -6.08
N ASP A 180 -22.83 8.88 -6.97
CA ASP A 180 -23.31 10.15 -7.52
C ASP A 180 -23.96 11.00 -6.42
N TRP A 181 -24.81 10.41 -5.59
CA TRP A 181 -25.41 11.10 -4.44
C TRP A 181 -24.36 11.58 -3.42
N LEU A 182 -23.34 10.77 -3.14
CA LEU A 182 -22.22 11.15 -2.28
C LEU A 182 -21.36 12.25 -2.92
N ALA A 183 -21.28 12.28 -4.25
CA ALA A 183 -20.56 13.30 -5.00
C ALA A 183 -21.29 14.66 -4.97
N GLU A 184 -22.63 14.70 -4.95
CA GLU A 184 -23.41 15.94 -4.76
C GLU A 184 -23.10 16.66 -3.44
N ALA A 185 -22.70 15.91 -2.41
CA ALA A 185 -22.27 16.48 -1.14
C ALA A 185 -20.86 17.09 -1.17
N THR A 186 -20.15 17.01 -2.31
CA THR A 186 -18.82 17.60 -2.49
C THR A 186 -18.95 19.09 -2.71
N GLN A 187 -18.40 19.87 -1.80
CA GLN A 187 -18.40 21.33 -1.90
C GLN A 187 -17.09 21.80 -2.51
N THR A 188 -17.14 22.56 -3.60
CA THR A 188 -15.97 23.19 -4.21
C THR A 188 -15.90 24.66 -3.81
N TYR A 189 -14.71 25.09 -3.39
CA TYR A 189 -14.43 26.46 -2.98
C TYR A 189 -13.21 26.97 -3.74
N ASP A 190 -13.31 28.16 -4.32
CA ASP A 190 -12.13 28.87 -4.80
C ASP A 190 -11.38 29.43 -3.59
N TRP A 191 -10.15 28.96 -3.38
CA TRP A 191 -9.36 29.35 -2.23
C TRP A 191 -8.87 30.79 -2.41
N PRO A 192 -9.29 31.74 -1.54
CA PRO A 192 -8.93 33.13 -1.71
C PRO A 192 -7.40 33.31 -1.61
N PHE A 193 -6.87 34.27 -2.37
CA PHE A 193 -5.45 34.66 -2.40
C PHE A 193 -4.49 33.70 -3.12
N LEU A 194 -4.97 32.63 -3.77
CA LEU A 194 -4.13 31.77 -4.61
C LEU A 194 -4.35 32.06 -6.11
N ASN A 195 -3.76 33.16 -6.60
CA ASN A 195 -3.83 33.52 -8.02
C ASN A 195 -2.57 33.04 -8.75
N VAL A 196 -2.55 31.77 -9.16
CA VAL A 196 -1.49 31.21 -10.00
C VAL A 196 -2.00 31.15 -11.43
N VAL A 197 -1.15 31.48 -12.39
CA VAL A 197 -1.46 31.43 -13.81
C VAL A 197 -0.49 30.52 -14.54
N ASP A 198 -0.95 29.89 -15.62
CA ASP A 198 -0.11 29.10 -16.50
C ASP A 198 0.73 29.98 -17.45
N THR A 199 1.41 29.33 -18.40
CA THR A 199 2.21 29.99 -19.44
C THR A 199 1.39 30.90 -20.36
N ASP A 200 0.10 30.63 -20.52
CA ASP A 200 -0.84 31.38 -21.35
C ASP A 200 -1.56 32.49 -20.56
N ARG A 201 -1.21 32.66 -19.27
CA ARG A 201 -1.80 33.60 -18.30
C ARG A 201 -3.23 33.26 -17.89
N GLU A 202 -3.67 32.04 -18.11
CA GLU A 202 -4.95 31.55 -17.62
C GLU A 202 -4.80 31.03 -16.18
N PRO A 203 -5.82 31.22 -15.31
CA PRO A 203 -5.77 30.69 -13.95
C PRO A 203 -5.61 29.16 -13.95
N VAL A 204 -4.59 28.65 -13.26
CA VAL A 204 -4.49 27.20 -13.04
C VAL A 204 -5.50 26.76 -11.99
N GLY A 205 -6.21 25.66 -12.23
CA GLY A 205 -7.25 25.13 -11.34
C GLY A 205 -6.79 24.68 -9.94
N GLY A 206 -5.50 24.85 -9.60
CA GLY A 206 -4.93 24.54 -8.29
C GLY A 206 -5.47 25.39 -7.14
N ASN A 207 -6.22 26.46 -7.41
CA ASN A 207 -6.97 27.25 -6.43
C ASN A 207 -8.32 26.64 -6.04
N ILE A 208 -8.83 25.66 -6.79
CA ILE A 208 -10.13 25.04 -6.52
C ILE A 208 -9.95 23.97 -5.43
N PHE A 209 -10.33 24.30 -4.20
CA PHE A 209 -10.38 23.37 -3.09
C PHE A 209 -11.69 22.55 -3.14
N SER A 210 -11.58 21.27 -3.42
CA SER A 210 -12.71 20.33 -3.33
C SER A 210 -12.79 19.73 -1.92
N TRP A 211 -13.94 19.86 -1.27
CA TRP A 211 -14.22 19.30 0.05
C TRP A 211 -15.24 18.15 -0.01
N PRO A 212 -14.80 16.91 -0.33
CA PRO A 212 -15.65 15.73 -0.39
C PRO A 212 -15.93 15.14 1.00
N ILE A 213 -16.67 15.86 1.86
CA ILE A 213 -16.88 15.46 3.27
C ILE A 213 -17.39 14.03 3.42
N VAL A 214 -18.37 13.63 2.60
CA VAL A 214 -19.07 12.34 2.77
C VAL A 214 -18.47 11.23 1.88
N SER A 215 -18.01 11.59 0.67
CA SER A 215 -17.44 10.65 -0.29
C SER A 215 -15.98 10.29 -0.03
N THR A 216 -15.29 10.98 0.91
CA THR A 216 -13.91 10.66 1.26
C THR A 216 -13.81 9.29 1.95
N GLY A 217 -12.83 8.48 1.53
CA GLY A 217 -12.56 7.17 2.13
C GLY A 217 -12.40 7.23 3.67
N GLY A 218 -11.76 8.27 4.20
CA GLY A 218 -11.64 8.48 5.65
C GLY A 218 -12.98 8.57 6.39
N THR A 219 -13.98 9.24 5.81
CA THR A 219 -15.33 9.36 6.42
C THR A 219 -16.07 8.02 6.36
N LEU A 220 -15.96 7.28 5.26
CA LEU A 220 -16.52 5.93 5.14
C LEU A 220 -15.94 4.97 6.18
N VAL A 221 -14.63 5.09 6.48
CA VAL A 221 -13.96 4.30 7.52
C VAL A 221 -14.41 4.72 8.91
N LEU A 222 -14.56 6.02 9.15
CA LEU A 222 -15.08 6.52 10.41
C LEU A 222 -16.49 5.99 10.67
N LEU A 223 -17.36 6.00 9.65
CA LEU A 223 -18.69 5.39 9.71
C LEU A 223 -18.61 3.89 10.00
N ALA A 224 -17.71 3.16 9.33
CA ALA A 224 -17.48 1.74 9.60
C ALA A 224 -17.01 1.48 11.05
N GLY A 225 -16.16 2.35 11.60
CA GLY A 225 -15.72 2.31 12.99
C GLY A 225 -16.86 2.54 13.98
N VAL A 226 -17.75 3.50 13.69
CA VAL A 226 -18.94 3.77 14.51
C VAL A 226 -19.91 2.57 14.47
N CYS A 227 -20.22 2.05 13.29
CA CYS A 227 -21.04 0.85 13.14
C CYS A 227 -20.43 -0.36 13.87
N THR A 228 -19.11 -0.50 13.80
CA THR A 228 -18.38 -1.56 14.50
C THR A 228 -18.50 -1.40 16.02
N ALA A 229 -18.34 -0.19 16.55
CA ALA A 229 -18.51 0.07 17.98
C ALA A 229 -19.92 -0.29 18.46
N VAL A 230 -20.95 0.01 17.66
CA VAL A 230 -22.35 -0.35 17.95
C VAL A 230 -22.55 -1.87 17.92
N VAL A 231 -22.12 -2.56 16.86
CA VAL A 231 -22.25 -4.03 16.72
C VAL A 231 -21.49 -4.77 17.81
N LEU A 232 -20.34 -4.26 18.22
CA LEU A 232 -19.54 -4.84 19.29
C LEU A 232 -19.99 -4.41 20.69
N GLY A 233 -20.95 -3.49 20.82
CA GLY A 233 -21.43 -3.01 22.13
C GLY A 233 -20.38 -2.21 22.91
N VAL A 234 -19.47 -1.53 22.21
CA VAL A 234 -18.43 -0.71 22.83
C VAL A 234 -19.04 0.61 23.30
N HIS A 235 -18.79 0.97 24.55
CA HIS A 235 -19.24 2.25 25.11
C HIS A 235 -18.63 3.43 24.33
N ALA A 236 -19.46 4.42 23.96
CA ALA A 236 -19.04 5.56 23.16
C ALA A 236 -17.82 6.31 23.74
N ARG A 237 -17.76 6.42 25.08
CA ARG A 237 -16.61 7.04 25.77
C ARG A 237 -15.30 6.32 25.52
N VAL A 238 -15.32 4.98 25.48
CA VAL A 238 -14.13 4.17 25.19
C VAL A 238 -13.76 4.36 23.72
N ALA A 239 -14.73 4.26 22.80
CA ALA A 239 -14.48 4.45 21.37
C ALA A 239 -13.85 5.81 21.06
N VAL A 240 -14.37 6.91 21.63
CA VAL A 240 -13.81 8.26 21.45
C VAL A 240 -12.43 8.40 22.08
N ARG A 241 -12.20 7.81 23.26
CA ARG A 241 -10.89 7.83 23.92
C ARG A 241 -9.83 7.13 23.07
N GLU A 242 -10.12 5.93 22.59
CA GLU A 242 -9.19 5.18 21.73
C GLU A 242 -8.96 5.90 20.41
N TRP A 243 -10.01 6.45 19.78
CA TRP A 243 -9.87 7.27 18.58
C TRP A 243 -8.94 8.48 18.81
N ALA A 244 -9.13 9.23 19.90
CA ALA A 244 -8.29 10.38 20.24
C ALA A 244 -6.84 9.97 20.55
N ALA A 245 -6.65 8.81 21.22
CA ALA A 245 -5.33 8.25 21.46
C ALA A 245 -4.62 7.91 20.14
N THR A 246 -5.33 7.30 19.18
CA THR A 246 -4.80 7.03 17.83
C THR A 246 -4.45 8.30 17.07
N VAL A 247 -5.30 9.34 17.13
CA VAL A 247 -4.98 10.65 16.51
C VAL A 247 -3.72 11.26 17.13
N TYR A 248 -3.58 11.17 18.46
CA TYR A 248 -2.39 11.64 19.15
C TYR A 248 -1.14 10.85 18.74
N GLU A 249 -1.24 9.52 18.64
CA GLU A 249 -0.17 8.64 18.18
C GLU A 249 0.30 9.01 16.76
N LEU A 250 -0.66 9.28 15.86
CA LEU A 250 -0.41 9.60 14.45
C LEU A 250 -0.06 11.08 14.19
N ARG A 251 -0.01 11.95 15.21
CA ARG A 251 0.14 13.42 15.05
C ARG A 251 1.34 13.83 14.17
N PHE A 252 2.48 13.15 14.33
CA PHE A 252 3.67 13.45 13.54
C PHE A 252 3.53 12.93 12.10
N ALA A 253 2.91 11.76 11.90
CA ALA A 253 2.61 11.26 10.57
C ALA A 253 1.64 12.18 9.81
N ILE A 254 0.60 12.68 10.48
CA ILE A 254 -0.33 13.68 9.92
C ILE A 254 0.43 14.94 9.53
N LEU A 255 1.25 15.49 10.44
CA LEU A 255 2.05 16.68 10.16
C LEU A 255 3.00 16.46 8.96
N THR A 256 3.68 15.32 8.90
CA THR A 256 4.59 14.99 7.79
C THR A 256 3.85 14.89 6.46
N VAL A 257 2.73 14.17 6.39
CA VAL A 257 1.95 14.02 5.15
C VAL A 257 1.41 15.37 4.69
N THR A 258 0.85 16.18 5.60
CA THR A 258 0.35 17.51 5.27
C THR A 258 1.47 18.43 4.77
N SER A 259 2.63 18.44 5.43
CA SER A 259 3.77 19.26 5.02
C SER A 259 4.36 18.83 3.68
N VAL A 260 4.47 17.53 3.42
CA VAL A 260 4.97 17.01 2.14
C VAL A 260 3.99 17.30 1.02
N LEU A 261 2.69 17.14 1.26
CA LEU A 261 1.66 17.49 0.28
C LEU A 261 1.67 19.00 -0.02
N ALA A 262 1.79 19.84 1.01
CA ALA A 262 1.93 21.29 0.83
C ALA A 262 3.18 21.64 0.01
N LEU A 263 4.33 21.01 0.30
CA LEU A 263 5.55 21.19 -0.49
C LEU A 263 5.35 20.75 -1.94
N ALA A 264 4.68 19.63 -2.18
CA ALA A 264 4.38 19.14 -3.52
C ALA A 264 3.54 20.13 -4.34
N TYR A 265 2.47 20.68 -3.74
CA TYR A 265 1.67 21.74 -4.37
C TYR A 265 2.50 22.99 -4.65
N VAL A 266 3.36 23.41 -3.72
CA VAL A 266 4.28 24.55 -3.94
C VAL A 266 5.24 24.26 -5.10
N MET A 267 5.85 23.07 -5.15
CA MET A 267 6.76 22.66 -6.22
C MET A 267 6.06 22.57 -7.58
N ASN A 268 4.80 22.12 -7.60
CA ASN A 268 3.99 22.02 -8.81
C ASN A 268 3.60 23.41 -9.32
N LEU A 269 2.96 24.22 -8.47
CA LEU A 269 2.44 25.56 -8.84
C LEU A 269 3.56 26.59 -9.10
N SER A 270 4.75 26.41 -8.53
CA SER A 270 5.92 27.27 -8.83
C SER A 270 6.71 26.84 -10.07
N GLY A 271 6.31 25.77 -10.75
CA GLY A 271 6.99 25.26 -11.94
C GLY A 271 8.31 24.52 -11.68
N GLN A 272 8.68 24.28 -10.41
CA GLN A 272 9.88 23.50 -10.07
C GLN A 272 9.78 22.06 -10.58
N ALA A 273 8.62 21.41 -10.35
CA ALA A 273 8.37 20.06 -10.85
C ALA A 273 8.48 19.99 -12.38
N ALA A 274 7.97 21.01 -13.08
CA ALA A 274 8.06 21.10 -14.53
C ALA A 274 9.50 21.27 -15.02
N THR A 275 10.26 22.17 -14.39
CA THR A 275 11.68 22.40 -14.74
C THR A 275 12.53 21.14 -14.60
N ILE A 276 12.36 20.40 -13.51
CA ILE A 276 13.04 19.11 -13.30
C ILE A 276 12.54 18.09 -14.33
N GLY A 277 11.23 18.06 -14.59
CA GLY A 277 10.58 17.22 -15.60
C GLY A 277 11.20 17.38 -16.99
N HIS A 278 11.32 18.61 -17.49
CA HIS A 278 11.94 18.91 -18.79
C HIS A 278 13.40 18.45 -18.87
N PHE A 279 14.18 18.67 -17.80
CA PHE A 279 15.59 18.24 -17.80
C PHE A 279 15.71 16.71 -17.86
N VAL A 280 14.83 16.01 -17.15
CA VAL A 280 14.85 14.54 -17.07
C VAL A 280 14.20 13.91 -18.32
N ALA A 281 13.28 14.61 -19.00
CA ALA A 281 12.72 14.23 -20.30
C ALA A 281 13.78 14.02 -21.39
N ALA A 282 14.94 14.68 -21.27
CA ALA A 282 16.09 14.44 -22.15
C ALA A 282 16.62 12.98 -22.09
N ALA A 283 16.29 12.22 -21.05
CA ALA A 283 16.60 10.78 -20.96
C ALA A 283 15.73 9.90 -21.89
N GLY A 284 14.67 10.44 -22.49
CA GLY A 284 13.82 9.76 -23.47
C GLY A 284 13.25 8.43 -22.96
N ALA A 285 13.36 7.36 -23.75
CA ALA A 285 12.88 6.03 -23.40
C ALA A 285 13.47 5.45 -22.10
N GLY A 286 14.60 5.98 -21.61
CA GLY A 286 15.17 5.61 -20.32
C GLY A 286 14.27 5.97 -19.13
N LEU A 287 13.33 6.90 -19.30
CA LEU A 287 12.42 7.33 -18.24
C LEU A 287 11.49 6.23 -17.73
N ALA A 288 10.97 5.38 -18.62
CA ALA A 288 10.14 4.25 -18.21
C ALA A 288 10.92 3.30 -17.28
N PHE A 289 12.21 3.08 -17.56
CA PHE A 289 13.07 2.26 -16.70
C PHE A 289 13.41 2.96 -15.37
N LEU A 290 13.68 4.27 -15.41
CA LEU A 290 14.09 5.04 -14.23
C LEU A 290 12.93 5.40 -13.30
N SER A 291 11.70 5.41 -13.80
CA SER A 291 10.52 5.84 -13.06
C SER A 291 10.27 5.03 -11.77
N PRO A 292 10.31 3.68 -11.78
CA PRO A 292 10.25 2.90 -10.54
C PRO A 292 11.43 3.13 -9.59
N VAL A 293 12.62 3.43 -10.11
CA VAL A 293 13.83 3.68 -9.31
C VAL A 293 13.66 4.95 -8.48
N LEU A 294 13.05 5.99 -9.05
CA LEU A 294 12.74 7.23 -8.35
C LEU A 294 11.78 7.00 -7.18
N GLY A 295 10.69 6.27 -7.43
CA GLY A 295 9.74 5.88 -6.39
C GLY A 295 10.39 5.05 -5.29
N TRP A 296 11.17 4.05 -5.68
CA TRP A 296 11.95 3.20 -4.78
C TRP A 296 12.89 4.00 -3.88
N PHE A 297 13.63 4.95 -4.46
CA PHE A 297 14.53 5.81 -3.70
C PHE A 297 13.75 6.73 -2.74
N GLY A 298 12.67 7.34 -3.23
CA GLY A 298 11.81 8.20 -2.42
C GLY A 298 11.27 7.52 -1.17
N VAL A 299 10.80 6.28 -1.30
CA VAL A 299 10.28 5.50 -0.16
C VAL A 299 11.40 4.89 0.68
N ALA A 300 12.53 4.50 0.09
CA ALA A 300 13.69 4.05 0.85
C ALA A 300 14.19 5.12 1.83
N VAL A 301 14.18 6.39 1.42
CA VAL A 301 14.59 7.51 2.29
C VAL A 301 13.48 7.93 3.24
N SER A 302 12.24 8.08 2.75
CA SER A 302 11.13 8.63 3.55
C SER A 302 10.40 7.59 4.42
N GLY A 303 10.48 6.31 4.10
CA GLY A 303 9.70 5.24 4.72
C GLY A 303 8.21 5.21 4.36
N SER A 304 7.74 6.10 3.49
CA SER A 304 6.31 6.32 3.21
C SER A 304 6.02 6.47 1.71
N ASP A 305 5.19 5.56 1.17
CA ASP A 305 4.69 5.65 -0.21
C ASP A 305 3.86 6.92 -0.43
N THR A 306 3.04 7.31 0.54
CA THR A 306 2.24 8.54 0.47
C THR A 306 3.13 9.77 0.31
N SER A 307 4.22 9.84 1.08
CA SER A 307 5.15 10.97 1.01
C SER A 307 5.94 10.98 -0.30
N ALA A 308 6.40 9.82 -0.77
CA ALA A 308 7.12 9.71 -2.04
C ALA A 308 6.22 10.00 -3.25
N ASN A 309 4.97 9.53 -3.23
CA ASN A 309 3.98 9.80 -4.27
C ASN A 309 3.60 11.28 -4.29
N ALA A 310 3.40 11.89 -3.12
CA ALA A 310 3.16 13.32 -3.05
C ALA A 310 4.38 14.11 -3.57
N LEU A 311 5.60 13.72 -3.23
CA LEU A 311 6.79 14.48 -3.63
C LEU A 311 7.16 14.33 -5.11
N PHE A 312 7.05 13.11 -5.66
CA PHE A 312 7.56 12.79 -7.00
C PHE A 312 6.46 12.55 -8.04
N GLY A 313 5.19 12.43 -7.64
CA GLY A 313 4.08 12.13 -8.54
C GLY A 313 3.91 13.18 -9.64
N ALA A 314 3.75 14.45 -9.27
CA ALA A 314 3.60 15.55 -10.23
C ALA A 314 4.79 15.63 -11.18
N PHE A 315 6.02 15.47 -10.65
CA PHE A 315 7.24 15.43 -11.44
C PHE A 315 7.23 14.29 -12.48
N GLN A 316 6.79 13.09 -12.10
CA GLN A 316 6.69 11.94 -13.00
C GLN A 316 5.69 12.17 -14.14
N VAL A 317 4.54 12.81 -13.84
CA VAL A 317 3.55 13.19 -14.85
C VAL A 317 4.09 14.23 -15.81
N THR A 318 4.79 15.25 -15.32
CA THR A 318 5.38 16.24 -16.20
C THR A 318 6.47 15.63 -17.08
N ALA A 319 7.35 14.80 -16.51
CA ALA A 319 8.36 14.08 -17.29
C ALA A 319 7.73 13.15 -18.36
N ALA A 320 6.60 12.51 -18.06
CA ALA A 320 5.83 11.72 -19.02
C ALA A 320 5.32 12.57 -20.19
N ARG A 321 4.65 13.69 -19.89
CA ARG A 321 4.08 14.59 -20.92
C ARG A 321 5.16 15.12 -21.88
N GLU A 322 6.32 15.47 -21.34
CA GLU A 322 7.46 15.98 -22.10
C GLU A 322 8.18 14.92 -22.94
N SER A 323 8.16 13.66 -22.50
CA SER A 323 8.81 12.54 -23.19
C SER A 323 7.87 11.74 -24.11
N GLY A 324 6.59 12.11 -24.17
CA GLY A 324 5.57 11.39 -24.93
C GLY A 324 5.19 10.03 -24.33
N LEU A 325 5.48 9.79 -23.04
CA LEU A 325 5.07 8.59 -22.31
C LEU A 325 3.73 8.82 -21.61
N SER A 326 3.03 7.74 -21.26
CA SER A 326 1.78 7.83 -20.50
C SER A 326 2.02 8.44 -19.10
N PRO A 327 1.33 9.54 -18.74
CA PRO A 327 1.36 10.10 -17.39
C PRO A 327 0.92 9.12 -16.30
N GLU A 328 -0.10 8.32 -16.60
CA GLU A 328 -0.67 7.32 -15.72
C GLU A 328 0.35 6.21 -15.45
N LEU A 329 1.07 5.77 -16.49
CA LEU A 329 2.11 4.76 -16.38
C LEU A 329 3.26 5.23 -15.47
N LEU A 330 3.79 6.44 -15.67
CA LEU A 330 4.92 6.94 -14.88
C LEU A 330 4.52 7.28 -13.44
N ALA A 331 3.31 7.81 -13.23
CA ALA A 331 2.75 7.99 -11.90
C ALA A 331 2.60 6.64 -11.17
N ALA A 332 2.01 5.64 -11.83
CA ALA A 332 1.83 4.31 -11.25
C ALA A 332 3.17 3.61 -10.98
N ALA A 333 4.12 3.73 -11.92
CA ALA A 333 5.47 3.20 -11.79
C ALA A 333 6.20 3.78 -10.56
N ASN A 334 6.02 5.07 -10.28
CA ASN A 334 6.52 5.70 -9.05
C ASN A 334 5.95 5.01 -7.80
N SER A 335 4.63 4.82 -7.73
CA SER A 335 4.01 4.16 -6.59
C SER A 335 4.44 2.69 -6.45
N SER A 336 4.47 1.95 -7.56
CA SER A 336 4.83 0.54 -7.59
C SER A 336 6.29 0.30 -7.23
N GLY A 337 7.21 1.17 -7.69
CA GLY A 337 8.61 1.18 -7.25
C GLY A 337 8.76 1.56 -5.78
N GLY A 338 7.95 2.50 -5.29
CA GLY A 338 7.90 2.92 -3.89
C GLY A 338 7.67 1.77 -2.91
N VAL A 339 6.70 0.89 -3.22
CA VAL A 339 6.41 -0.30 -2.39
C VAL A 339 7.66 -1.15 -2.16
N LEU A 340 8.54 -1.22 -3.16
CA LEU A 340 9.78 -1.99 -3.09
C LEU A 340 10.86 -1.28 -2.27
N GLY A 341 10.87 0.06 -2.29
CA GLY A 341 11.77 0.88 -1.46
C GLY A 341 11.48 0.76 0.03
N LYS A 342 10.22 0.48 0.39
CA LYS A 342 9.76 0.35 1.78
C LYS A 342 10.51 -0.72 2.58
N MET A 343 10.99 -1.76 1.89
CA MET A 343 11.79 -2.85 2.47
C MET A 343 13.09 -2.40 3.11
N ILE A 344 13.72 -1.36 2.56
CA ILE A 344 15.06 -0.92 2.94
C ILE A 344 15.03 0.41 3.70
N SER A 345 13.84 0.90 4.04
CA SER A 345 13.73 2.16 4.75
C SER A 345 14.25 2.02 6.18
N PRO A 346 15.08 2.96 6.67
CA PRO A 346 15.62 2.90 8.03
C PRO A 346 14.52 2.76 9.08
N GLN A 347 13.40 3.48 8.91
CA GLN A 347 12.27 3.44 9.84
C GLN A 347 11.66 2.03 9.97
N ASN A 348 11.41 1.34 8.86
CA ASN A 348 10.84 0.00 8.90
C ASN A 348 11.85 -1.04 9.42
N LEU A 349 13.13 -0.87 9.08
CA LEU A 349 14.20 -1.73 9.59
C LEU A 349 14.35 -1.58 11.11
N THR A 350 14.30 -0.36 11.64
CA THR A 350 14.37 -0.11 13.09
C THR A 350 13.17 -0.72 13.82
N ILE A 351 11.96 -0.55 13.30
CA ILE A 351 10.74 -1.16 13.89
C ILE A 351 10.86 -2.69 13.87
N ALA A 352 11.30 -3.27 12.75
CA ALA A 352 11.50 -4.71 12.62
C ALA A 352 12.56 -5.22 13.61
N CYS A 353 13.70 -4.52 13.76
CA CYS A 353 14.75 -4.85 14.72
C CYS A 353 14.29 -4.73 16.18
N ALA A 354 13.56 -3.67 16.52
CA ALA A 354 13.02 -3.46 17.86
C ALA A 354 12.02 -4.56 18.26
N ALA A 355 11.12 -4.95 17.35
CA ALA A 355 10.09 -5.96 17.60
C ALA A 355 10.67 -7.35 17.93
N VAL A 356 11.87 -7.67 17.46
CA VAL A 356 12.53 -8.97 17.69
C VAL A 356 13.70 -8.92 18.67
N GLY A 357 13.90 -7.77 19.34
CA GLY A 357 14.98 -7.58 20.33
C GLY A 357 16.39 -7.53 19.74
N LEU A 358 16.53 -7.08 18.49
CA LEU A 358 17.80 -6.89 17.77
C LEU A 358 18.10 -5.41 17.51
N ALA A 359 17.80 -4.53 18.46
CA ALA A 359 18.13 -3.11 18.36
C ALA A 359 19.64 -2.92 18.11
N GLY A 360 19.99 -2.04 17.17
CA GLY A 360 21.39 -1.79 16.77
C GLY A 360 21.95 -2.76 15.71
N ARG A 361 21.14 -3.69 15.20
CA ARG A 361 21.51 -4.61 14.09
C ARG A 361 20.77 -4.35 12.78
N GLU A 362 20.27 -3.13 12.59
CA GLU A 362 19.52 -2.70 11.39
C GLU A 362 20.37 -2.89 10.13
N GLY A 363 21.67 -2.62 10.21
CA GLY A 363 22.60 -2.81 9.09
C GLY A 363 22.76 -4.26 8.64
N ASP A 364 22.63 -5.23 9.54
CA ASP A 364 22.65 -6.65 9.18
C ASP A 364 21.37 -7.06 8.45
N LEU A 365 20.23 -6.50 8.86
CA LEU A 365 18.95 -6.72 8.20
C LEU A 365 18.94 -6.07 6.81
N LEU A 366 19.42 -4.83 6.70
CA LEU A 366 19.55 -4.12 5.42
C LEU A 366 20.39 -4.93 4.43
N ARG A 367 21.57 -5.44 4.83
CA ARG A 367 22.44 -6.24 3.94
C ARG A 367 21.76 -7.51 3.42
N LYS A 368 20.84 -8.09 4.18
CA LYS A 368 20.08 -9.29 3.77
C LYS A 368 18.92 -8.96 2.85
N VAL A 369 18.25 -7.82 3.05
CA VAL A 369 17.02 -7.45 2.34
C VAL A 369 17.32 -6.65 1.06
N LEU A 370 18.41 -5.88 1.03
CA LEU A 370 18.79 -5.03 -0.10
C LEU A 370 18.88 -5.78 -1.45
N PRO A 371 19.50 -6.97 -1.56
CA PRO A 371 19.54 -7.70 -2.84
C PRO A 371 18.15 -8.09 -3.36
N TRP A 372 17.22 -8.43 -2.46
CA TRP A 372 15.84 -8.75 -2.82
C TRP A 372 15.08 -7.51 -3.28
N SER A 373 15.27 -6.38 -2.60
CA SER A 373 14.65 -5.11 -2.98
C SER A 373 15.13 -4.65 -4.36
N ILE A 374 16.44 -4.72 -4.64
CA ILE A 374 17.00 -4.39 -5.96
C ILE A 374 16.52 -5.37 -7.04
N GLY A 375 16.48 -6.68 -6.73
CA GLY A 375 16.02 -7.69 -7.68
C GLY A 375 14.55 -7.48 -8.09
N LEU A 376 13.67 -7.23 -7.12
CA LEU A 376 12.27 -6.92 -7.38
C LEU A 376 12.10 -5.56 -8.09
N LEU A 377 12.94 -4.57 -7.77
CA LEU A 377 12.97 -3.29 -8.48
C LEU A 377 13.30 -3.47 -9.95
N LEU A 378 14.32 -4.26 -10.29
CA LEU A 378 14.67 -4.55 -11.68
C LEU A 378 13.51 -5.22 -12.43
N VAL A 379 12.81 -6.17 -11.79
CA VAL A 379 11.61 -6.78 -12.38
C VAL A 379 10.54 -5.72 -12.64
N MET A 380 10.29 -4.81 -11.69
CA MET A 380 9.34 -3.72 -11.88
C MET A 380 9.77 -2.77 -13.01
N CYS A 381 11.05 -2.42 -13.11
CA CYS A 381 11.57 -1.59 -14.20
C CYS A 381 11.35 -2.26 -15.57
N LEU A 382 11.56 -3.57 -15.67
CA LEU A 382 11.30 -4.32 -16.91
C LEU A 382 9.81 -4.39 -17.25
N ILE A 383 8.93 -4.53 -16.25
CA ILE A 383 7.47 -4.47 -16.45
C ILE A 383 7.07 -3.10 -17.01
N VAL A 384 7.56 -2.01 -16.42
CA VAL A 384 7.20 -0.64 -16.84
C VAL A 384 7.74 -0.33 -18.23
N VAL A 385 8.96 -0.74 -18.57
CA VAL A 385 9.49 -0.64 -19.95
C VAL A 385 8.67 -1.45 -20.94
N GLY A 386 8.23 -2.65 -20.54
CA GLY A 386 7.33 -3.46 -21.35
C GLY A 386 6.00 -2.75 -21.59
N GLN A 387 5.42 -2.14 -20.55
CA GLN A 387 4.16 -1.39 -20.60
C GLN A 387 4.28 -0.09 -21.40
N SER A 388 5.46 0.55 -21.43
CA SER A 388 5.71 1.71 -22.29
C SER A 388 5.97 1.34 -23.76
N SER A 389 5.87 0.06 -24.12
CA SER A 389 6.15 -0.46 -25.45
C SER A 389 4.96 -1.25 -26.00
N PRO A 390 4.89 -1.49 -27.32
CA PRO A 390 3.79 -2.27 -27.92
C PRO A 390 3.63 -3.69 -27.38
N VAL A 391 4.60 -4.18 -26.59
CA VAL A 391 4.63 -5.55 -26.04
C VAL A 391 3.61 -5.73 -24.91
N LEU A 392 3.50 -4.76 -24.00
CA LEU A 392 2.56 -4.81 -22.87
C LEU A 392 1.63 -3.59 -22.79
N ASP A 393 1.52 -2.80 -23.87
CA ASP A 393 0.60 -1.65 -23.93
C ASP A 393 -0.86 -2.05 -23.67
N TRP A 394 -1.25 -3.28 -24.01
CA TRP A 394 -2.56 -3.86 -23.67
C TRP A 394 -2.85 -3.95 -22.16
N MET A 395 -1.82 -3.83 -21.32
CA MET A 395 -1.97 -3.74 -19.87
C MET A 395 -2.31 -2.32 -19.40
N LEU A 396 -2.33 -1.30 -20.25
CA LEU A 396 -2.78 0.05 -19.89
C LEU A 396 -4.28 0.21 -20.22
N PRO A 397 -5.04 0.93 -19.38
CA PRO A 397 -6.49 1.11 -19.56
C PRO A 397 -6.85 2.04 -20.72
#